data_AF-A0A4Y4XP07-F1
#
_entry.id   AF-A0A4Y4XP07-F1
#
_cell.length_a   1.000
_cell.length_b   1.000
_cell.length_c   1.000
_cell.angle_alpha   90.00
_cell.angle_beta   90.00
_cell.angle_gamma   90.00
#
_symmetry.space_group_name_H-M   'P 1'
#
loop_
_entity.id
_entity.type
_entity.pdbx_description
1 polymer ?
#
loop_
_entity_poly.entity_id
_entity_poly.type
_entity_poly.pdbx_seq_one_letter_code
_entity_poly.pdbx_strand_id
1 'polypeptide(L)'
;MVKNTGELKNLNDKYEQLSQSLAQLASLKRSIQTANNIQAVNNALSDLKSFASNNHTNKETSPIYNTAQAVITSVLAFWSLYAGNALSFHVNNLNDGSNSPLGRIHKDGNCTGLQRCFMSKETYDKMKMLAENLQKAQGNLCALSECSSNQSSGNKTSIYTALETAQKLMDLIEQTKVSMVWKNIVINGVSNASGAITSTGYPTQYAVFNNIKAMIPILQQAVTLSQS
;
A
#
# COMPACT_ATOMS: atom_id res chain seq x y z
N MET A 1 62.35 -10.72 -23.18
CA MET A 1 61.17 -10.25 -23.92
C MET A 1 60.19 -9.60 -22.92
N VAL A 2 60.49 -8.41 -22.38
CA VAL A 2 59.66 -7.75 -21.32
C VAL A 2 59.63 -6.22 -21.43
N LYS A 3 60.40 -5.60 -22.35
CA LYS A 3 60.49 -4.12 -22.43
C LYS A 3 59.28 -3.44 -23.12
N ASN A 4 58.57 -4.13 -24.03
CA ASN A 4 57.48 -3.51 -24.80
C ASN A 4 56.07 -3.77 -24.24
N THR A 5 55.88 -4.67 -23.28
CA THR A 5 54.55 -5.02 -22.76
C THR A 5 53.95 -3.92 -21.89
N GLY A 6 54.78 -3.17 -21.14
CA GLY A 6 54.34 -2.02 -20.36
C GLY A 6 53.93 -0.83 -21.23
N GLU A 7 54.67 -0.56 -22.30
CA GLU A 7 54.35 0.53 -23.24
C GLU A 7 53.09 0.23 -24.07
N LEU A 8 52.91 -1.03 -24.50
CA LEU A 8 51.69 -1.47 -25.19
C LEU A 8 50.46 -1.40 -24.28
N LYS A 9 50.60 -1.78 -23.01
CA LYS A 9 49.51 -1.64 -22.02
C LYS A 9 49.13 -0.17 -21.82
N ASN A 10 50.12 0.71 -21.60
CA ASN A 10 49.87 2.16 -21.46
C ASN A 10 49.22 2.76 -22.72
N LEU A 11 49.62 2.31 -23.91
CA LEU A 11 49.01 2.74 -25.16
C LEU A 11 47.55 2.26 -25.26
N ASN A 12 47.28 1.00 -24.93
CA ASN A 12 45.93 0.45 -24.88
C ASN A 12 45.04 1.22 -23.89
N ASP A 13 45.53 1.47 -22.68
CA ASP A 13 44.81 2.21 -21.65
C ASP A 13 44.48 3.64 -22.13
N LYS A 14 45.40 4.31 -22.86
CA LYS A 14 45.16 5.61 -23.49
C LYS A 14 44.12 5.55 -24.61
N TYR A 15 44.10 4.48 -25.42
CA TYR A 15 43.07 4.29 -26.45
C TYR A 15 41.70 4.03 -25.85
N GLU A 16 41.61 3.22 -24.79
CA GLU A 16 40.37 3.00 -24.05
C GLU A 16 39.86 4.31 -23.43
N GLN A 17 40.74 5.09 -22.80
CA GLN A 17 40.40 6.39 -22.22
C GLN A 17 39.92 7.39 -23.29
N LEU A 18 40.58 7.42 -24.45
CA LEU A 18 40.15 8.26 -25.58
C LEU A 18 38.79 7.82 -26.11
N SER A 19 38.58 6.51 -26.28
CA SER A 19 37.31 5.95 -26.74
C SER A 19 36.16 6.32 -25.80
N GLN A 20 36.37 6.19 -24.48
CA GLN A 20 35.40 6.61 -23.46
C GLN A 20 35.13 8.13 -23.51
N SER A 21 36.17 8.95 -23.67
CA SER A 21 36.03 10.42 -23.77
C SER A 21 35.23 10.83 -25.01
N LEU A 22 35.44 10.15 -26.14
CA LEU A 22 34.67 10.39 -27.37
C LEU A 22 33.21 9.97 -27.23
N ALA A 23 32.92 8.86 -26.54
CA ALA A 23 31.56 8.44 -26.22
C ALA A 23 30.84 9.46 -25.32
N GLN A 24 31.53 9.99 -24.31
CA GLN A 24 31.02 11.07 -23.45
C GLN A 24 30.74 12.34 -24.25
N LEU A 25 31.66 12.76 -25.13
CA LEU A 25 31.46 13.92 -25.98
C LEU A 25 30.25 13.75 -26.91
N ALA A 26 30.05 12.54 -27.46
CA ALA A 26 28.88 12.24 -28.28
C ALA A 26 27.57 12.32 -27.48
N SER A 27 27.55 11.80 -26.24
CA SER A 27 26.40 11.93 -25.33
C SER A 27 26.10 13.39 -24.98
N LEU A 28 27.13 14.16 -24.62
CA LEU A 28 27.01 15.58 -24.30
C LEU A 28 26.48 16.38 -25.50
N LYS A 29 27.00 16.13 -26.70
CA LYS A 29 26.53 16.78 -27.92
C LYS A 29 25.03 16.53 -28.14
N ARG A 30 24.55 15.30 -27.92
CA ARG A 30 23.12 14.97 -28.00
C ARG A 30 22.30 15.70 -26.94
N SER A 31 22.74 15.72 -25.67
CA SER A 31 22.03 16.45 -24.61
C SER A 31 21.92 17.94 -24.92
N ILE A 32 22.98 18.57 -25.43
CA ILE A 32 22.96 19.98 -25.86
C ILE A 32 21.96 20.17 -27.02
N GLN A 33 21.96 19.27 -28.01
CA GLN A 33 21.01 19.32 -29.12
C GLN A 33 19.56 19.17 -28.63
N THR A 34 19.28 18.25 -27.72
CA THR A 34 17.95 18.06 -27.13
C THR A 34 17.51 19.29 -26.33
N ALA A 35 18.40 19.84 -25.50
CA ALA A 35 18.11 21.02 -24.69
C ALA A 35 17.83 22.28 -25.53
N ASN A 36 18.53 22.42 -26.66
CA ASN A 36 18.31 23.53 -27.60
C ASN A 36 17.13 23.29 -28.55
N ASN A 37 16.53 22.10 -28.56
CA ASN A 37 15.32 21.83 -29.33
C ASN A 37 14.08 22.31 -28.56
N ILE A 38 13.70 23.57 -28.82
CA ILE A 38 12.57 24.24 -28.15
C ILE A 38 11.28 23.44 -28.28
N GLN A 39 11.02 22.79 -29.42
CA GLN A 39 9.81 21.98 -29.61
C GLN A 39 9.82 20.76 -28.68
N ALA A 40 10.94 20.05 -28.59
CA ALA A 40 11.07 18.89 -27.71
C ALA A 40 10.92 19.30 -26.23
N VAL A 41 11.52 20.43 -25.83
CA VAL A 41 11.39 20.99 -24.48
C VAL A 41 9.93 21.36 -24.18
N ASN A 42 9.25 22.04 -25.09
CA ASN A 42 7.85 22.43 -24.91
C ASN A 42 6.90 21.22 -24.84
N ASN A 43 7.14 20.19 -25.66
CA ASN A 43 6.36 18.95 -25.61
C ASN A 43 6.55 18.27 -24.25
N ALA A 44 7.79 18.08 -23.79
CA ALA A 44 8.06 17.48 -22.49
C ALA A 44 7.41 18.27 -21.33
N LEU A 45 7.45 19.61 -21.39
CA LEU A 45 6.78 20.46 -20.40
C LEU A 45 5.25 20.31 -20.45
N SER A 46 4.68 20.22 -21.65
CA SER A 46 3.25 20.00 -21.86
C SER A 46 2.80 18.66 -21.29
N ASP A 47 3.58 17.60 -21.52
CA ASP A 47 3.32 16.26 -20.99
C ASP A 47 3.35 16.26 -19.46
N LEU A 48 4.36 16.89 -18.85
CA LEU A 48 4.47 17.02 -17.40
C LEU A 48 3.30 17.80 -16.78
N LYS A 49 2.90 18.91 -17.39
CA LYS A 49 1.75 19.70 -16.94
C LYS A 49 0.44 18.92 -17.05
N SER A 50 0.26 18.21 -18.16
CA SER A 50 -0.93 17.39 -18.40
C SER A 50 -1.02 16.26 -17.39
N PHE A 51 0.10 15.57 -17.12
CA PHE A 51 0.19 14.56 -16.07
C PHE A 51 -0.16 15.14 -14.70
N ALA A 52 0.48 16.24 -14.30
CA ALA A 52 0.25 16.86 -12.99
C ALA A 52 -1.21 17.29 -12.82
N SER A 53 -1.78 17.95 -13.83
CA SER A 53 -3.18 18.38 -13.84
C SER A 53 -4.14 17.20 -13.70
N ASN A 54 -3.96 16.14 -14.50
CA ASN A 54 -4.81 14.95 -14.45
C ASN A 54 -4.67 14.22 -13.10
N ASN A 55 -3.44 14.06 -12.59
CA ASN A 55 -3.19 13.43 -11.30
C ASN A 55 -3.83 14.21 -10.14
N HIS A 56 -3.88 15.54 -10.24
CA HIS A 56 -4.40 16.41 -9.18
C HIS A 56 -5.93 16.57 -9.22
N THR A 57 -6.54 16.63 -10.40
CA THR A 57 -7.94 17.05 -10.56
C THR A 57 -8.92 15.94 -10.93
N ASN A 58 -8.45 14.84 -11.54
CA ASN A 58 -9.32 13.80 -12.09
C ASN A 58 -9.40 12.58 -11.14
N LYS A 59 -10.56 11.91 -11.08
CA LYS A 59 -10.74 10.68 -10.27
C LYS A 59 -10.57 9.38 -11.05
N GLU A 60 -10.76 9.42 -12.36
CA GLU A 60 -10.69 8.26 -13.24
C GLU A 60 -9.28 8.05 -13.76
N THR A 61 -8.59 9.14 -14.12
CA THR A 61 -7.27 9.10 -14.75
C THR A 61 -6.12 9.43 -13.81
N SER A 62 -6.39 9.85 -12.57
CA SER A 62 -5.35 10.11 -11.58
C SER A 62 -4.74 8.80 -11.07
N PRO A 63 -3.44 8.55 -11.30
CA PRO A 63 -2.78 7.37 -10.76
C PRO A 63 -2.79 7.34 -9.23
N ILE A 64 -2.64 8.49 -8.57
CA ILE A 64 -2.64 8.57 -7.09
C ILE A 64 -4.03 8.31 -6.52
N TYR A 65 -5.08 8.86 -7.12
CA TYR A 65 -6.45 8.57 -6.69
C TYR A 65 -6.78 7.08 -6.83
N ASN A 66 -6.48 6.50 -7.99
CA ASN A 66 -6.75 5.08 -8.24
C ASN A 66 -5.95 4.16 -7.30
N THR A 67 -4.69 4.51 -7.03
CA THR A 67 -3.86 3.78 -6.07
C THR A 67 -4.43 3.90 -4.66
N ALA A 68 -4.90 5.08 -4.25
CA ALA A 68 -5.56 5.26 -2.96
C ALA A 68 -6.82 4.43 -2.81
N GLN A 69 -7.67 4.40 -3.84
CA GLN A 69 -8.83 3.52 -3.85
C GLN A 69 -8.43 2.05 -3.69
N ALA A 70 -7.39 1.58 -4.40
CA ALA A 70 -6.93 0.20 -4.30
C ALA A 70 -6.39 -0.15 -2.90
N VAL A 71 -5.60 0.75 -2.29
CA VAL A 71 -5.05 0.56 -0.93
C VAL A 71 -6.18 0.54 0.10
N ILE A 72 -7.11 1.50 0.05
CA ILE A 72 -8.26 1.56 0.96
C ILE A 72 -9.15 0.32 0.81
N THR A 73 -9.41 -0.10 -0.44
CA THR A 73 -10.13 -1.36 -0.72
C THR A 73 -9.42 -2.55 -0.09
N SER A 74 -8.09 -2.61 -0.20
CA SER A 74 -7.31 -3.71 0.36
C SER A 74 -7.36 -3.73 1.89
N VAL A 75 -7.32 -2.57 2.55
CA VAL A 75 -7.49 -2.46 4.02
C VAL A 75 -8.88 -2.94 4.44
N LEU A 76 -9.93 -2.50 3.76
CA LEU A 76 -11.31 -2.92 4.05
C LEU A 76 -11.54 -4.41 3.76
N ALA A 77 -10.93 -4.94 2.69
CA ALA A 77 -10.96 -6.37 2.38
C ALA A 77 -10.25 -7.19 3.45
N PHE A 78 -9.08 -6.74 3.92
CA PHE A 78 -8.39 -7.39 5.04
C PHE A 78 -9.24 -7.33 6.32
N TRP A 79 -9.86 -6.18 6.63
CA TRP A 79 -10.79 -6.06 7.75
C TRP A 79 -11.96 -7.05 7.62
N SER A 80 -12.53 -7.22 6.42
CA SER A 80 -13.61 -8.18 6.17
C SER A 80 -13.17 -9.63 6.47
N LEU A 81 -11.95 -10.00 6.07
CA LEU A 81 -11.36 -11.31 6.40
C LEU A 81 -11.08 -11.47 7.90
N TYR A 82 -10.61 -10.40 8.55
CA TYR A 82 -10.23 -10.43 9.96
C TYR A 82 -11.45 -10.44 10.89
N ALA A 83 -12.45 -9.62 10.60
CA ALA A 83 -13.50 -9.24 11.53
C ALA A 83 -14.87 -8.92 10.89
N GLY A 84 -15.11 -9.27 9.61
CA GLY A 84 -16.32 -8.90 8.87
C GLY A 84 -17.62 -9.52 9.40
N ASN A 85 -18.29 -10.33 8.58
CA ASN A 85 -19.54 -10.98 8.98
C ASN A 85 -19.33 -12.19 9.91
N ALA A 86 -18.13 -12.77 9.90
CA ALA A 86 -17.71 -13.84 10.79
C ALA A 86 -16.30 -13.51 11.29
N LEU A 87 -16.15 -13.28 12.60
CA LEU A 87 -14.87 -12.90 13.17
C LEU A 87 -13.87 -14.05 13.05
N SER A 88 -12.61 -13.76 12.74
CA SER A 88 -11.51 -14.73 12.79
C SER A 88 -10.92 -14.90 14.20
N PHE A 89 -11.49 -14.23 15.20
CA PHE A 89 -11.11 -14.27 16.60
C PHE A 89 -12.39 -14.21 17.46
N HIS A 90 -12.26 -14.43 18.77
CA HIS A 90 -13.38 -14.33 19.70
C HIS A 90 -13.41 -12.94 20.37
N VAL A 91 -14.58 -12.32 20.45
CA VAL A 91 -14.77 -11.07 21.21
C VAL A 91 -15.52 -11.38 22.49
N ASN A 92 -14.95 -10.99 23.63
CA ASN A 92 -15.57 -11.22 24.94
C ASN A 92 -16.87 -10.42 25.05
N ASN A 93 -17.95 -11.08 25.47
CA ASN A 93 -19.29 -10.47 25.68
C ASN A 93 -19.93 -9.87 24.41
N LEU A 94 -19.57 -10.36 23.21
CA LEU A 94 -20.23 -10.00 21.95
C LEU A 94 -21.27 -11.06 21.56
N ASN A 95 -22.53 -10.64 21.45
CA ASN A 95 -23.70 -11.50 21.25
C ASN A 95 -24.51 -11.16 19.97
N ASP A 96 -23.85 -10.76 18.88
CA ASP A 96 -24.51 -10.33 17.63
C ASP A 96 -24.48 -11.39 16.50
N GLY A 97 -24.09 -12.62 16.81
CA GLY A 97 -24.02 -13.73 15.86
C GLY A 97 -22.80 -13.74 14.93
N SER A 98 -22.03 -12.63 14.85
CA SER A 98 -20.79 -12.56 14.07
C SER A 98 -19.60 -13.20 14.79
N ASN A 99 -19.70 -13.34 16.11
CA ASN A 99 -18.63 -13.81 16.97
C ASN A 99 -18.24 -15.26 16.67
N SER A 100 -16.94 -15.56 16.71
CA SER A 100 -16.45 -16.93 16.56
C SER A 100 -16.98 -17.85 17.67
N PRO A 101 -17.57 -19.02 17.34
CA PRO A 101 -18.01 -19.97 18.36
C PRO A 101 -16.84 -20.43 19.23
N LEU A 102 -16.97 -20.30 20.56
CA LEU A 102 -15.93 -20.73 21.52
C LEU A 102 -15.50 -22.18 21.30
N GLY A 103 -16.45 -23.06 20.99
CA GLY A 103 -16.15 -24.46 20.68
C GLY A 103 -15.20 -24.62 19.48
N ARG A 104 -15.29 -23.77 18.45
CA ARG A 104 -14.41 -23.81 17.28
C ARG A 104 -13.00 -23.32 17.62
N ILE A 105 -12.91 -22.21 18.36
CA ILE A 105 -11.64 -21.63 18.82
C ILE A 105 -10.84 -22.64 19.66
N HIS A 106 -11.52 -23.41 20.54
CA HIS A 106 -10.87 -24.40 21.38
C HIS A 106 -10.67 -25.78 20.72
N LYS A 107 -11.65 -26.30 19.96
CA LYS A 107 -11.59 -27.66 19.38
C LYS A 107 -10.56 -27.82 18.28
N ASP A 108 -10.30 -26.78 17.50
CA ASP A 108 -9.39 -26.88 16.37
C ASP A 108 -7.91 -26.87 16.78
N GLY A 109 -7.59 -26.74 18.09
CA GLY A 109 -6.21 -26.64 18.58
C GLY A 109 -5.49 -25.35 18.14
N ASN A 110 -6.16 -24.54 17.33
CA ASN A 110 -5.61 -23.39 16.61
C ASN A 110 -5.34 -22.17 17.50
N CYS A 111 -6.02 -22.08 18.65
CA CYS A 111 -5.77 -21.06 19.67
C CYS A 111 -5.35 -21.72 20.99
N THR A 112 -4.25 -22.48 20.95
CA THR A 112 -3.69 -23.16 22.11
C THR A 112 -2.28 -22.62 22.41
N GLY A 113 -1.99 -22.30 23.67
CA GLY A 113 -0.69 -21.75 24.07
C GLY A 113 -0.61 -20.21 24.12
N LEU A 114 0.44 -19.63 23.54
CA LEU A 114 0.73 -18.17 23.60
C LEU A 114 -0.14 -17.31 22.66
N GLN A 115 -0.84 -17.95 21.70
CA GLN A 115 -1.67 -17.27 20.72
C GLN A 115 -2.95 -16.74 21.37
N ARG A 116 -3.00 -15.43 21.61
CA ARG A 116 -4.18 -14.75 22.14
C ARG A 116 -5.21 -14.55 21.02
N CYS A 117 -6.26 -15.36 20.98
CA CYS A 117 -7.35 -15.22 19.98
C CYS A 117 -8.59 -14.52 20.54
N PHE A 118 -8.46 -13.85 21.68
CA PHE A 118 -9.56 -13.20 22.40
C PHE A 118 -9.33 -11.69 22.41
N MET A 119 -10.34 -10.94 22.00
CA MET A 119 -10.33 -9.49 21.97
C MET A 119 -11.36 -8.93 22.95
N SER A 120 -11.04 -7.81 23.60
CA SER A 120 -12.03 -7.08 24.39
C SER A 120 -13.07 -6.43 23.45
N LYS A 121 -14.31 -6.32 23.93
CA LYS A 121 -15.37 -5.63 23.18
C LYS A 121 -14.98 -4.18 22.87
N GLU A 122 -14.35 -3.49 23.81
CA GLU A 122 -13.92 -2.09 23.63
C GLU A 122 -12.93 -1.94 22.47
N THR A 123 -11.92 -2.81 22.39
CA THR A 123 -10.93 -2.77 21.30
C THR A 123 -11.59 -3.11 19.97
N TYR A 124 -12.46 -4.12 19.94
CA TYR A 124 -13.24 -4.48 18.75
C TYR A 124 -14.11 -3.30 18.27
N ASP A 125 -14.86 -2.65 19.16
CA ASP A 125 -15.74 -1.53 18.81
C ASP A 125 -14.94 -0.35 18.23
N LYS A 126 -13.74 -0.08 18.76
CA LYS A 126 -12.82 0.93 18.20
C LYS A 126 -12.37 0.58 16.78
N MET A 127 -11.96 -0.67 16.54
CA MET A 127 -11.59 -1.13 15.20
C MET A 127 -12.78 -1.07 14.23
N LYS A 128 -13.95 -1.53 14.66
CA LYS A 128 -15.18 -1.52 13.87
C LYS A 128 -15.56 -0.10 13.46
N MET A 129 -15.51 0.85 14.39
CA MET A 129 -15.77 2.27 14.12
C MET A 129 -14.81 2.84 13.06
N LEU A 130 -13.51 2.53 13.17
CA LEU A 130 -12.51 2.96 12.16
C LEU A 130 -12.80 2.34 10.79
N ALA A 131 -13.13 1.05 10.73
CA ALA A 131 -13.47 0.37 9.48
C ALA A 131 -14.75 0.91 8.84
N GLU A 132 -15.80 1.17 9.62
CA GLU A 132 -17.05 1.78 9.14
C GLU A 132 -16.83 3.22 8.63
N ASN A 133 -16.01 4.00 9.33
CA ASN A 133 -15.64 5.34 8.89
C ASN A 133 -14.83 5.30 7.59
N LEU A 134 -13.88 4.35 7.47
CA LEU A 134 -13.10 4.16 6.26
C LEU A 134 -13.98 3.71 5.07
N GLN A 135 -14.96 2.82 5.32
CA GLN A 135 -15.92 2.38 4.29
C GLN A 135 -16.77 3.55 3.77
N LYS A 136 -17.23 4.43 4.67
CA LYS A 136 -17.95 5.65 4.31
C LYS A 136 -17.06 6.63 3.54
N ALA A 137 -15.81 6.78 3.96
CA ALA A 137 -14.82 7.64 3.29
C ALA A 137 -14.54 7.16 1.87
N GLN A 138 -14.38 5.84 1.67
CA GLN A 138 -14.08 5.24 0.36
C GLN A 138 -15.12 5.62 -0.70
N GLY A 139 -16.41 5.57 -0.35
CA GLY A 139 -17.51 5.93 -1.26
C GLY A 139 -17.60 7.42 -1.58
N ASN A 140 -16.88 8.27 -0.84
CA ASN A 140 -16.96 9.72 -0.94
C ASN A 140 -15.58 10.40 -1.10
N LEU A 141 -14.58 9.68 -1.63
CA LEU A 141 -13.25 10.23 -1.82
C LEU A 141 -13.24 11.43 -2.79
N CYS A 142 -12.51 12.46 -2.40
CA CYS A 142 -12.26 13.64 -3.24
C CYS A 142 -11.11 13.41 -4.21
N ALA A 143 -11.13 14.13 -5.33
CA ALA A 143 -9.90 14.33 -6.10
C ALA A 143 -8.91 15.15 -5.24
N LEU A 144 -7.62 15.11 -5.55
CA LEU A 144 -6.60 15.78 -4.73
C LEU A 144 -6.85 17.30 -4.65
N SER A 145 -7.45 17.89 -5.67
CA SER A 145 -7.82 19.31 -5.75
C SER A 145 -9.11 19.69 -5.04
N GLU A 146 -10.00 18.72 -4.78
CA GLU A 146 -11.40 19.00 -4.37
C GLU A 146 -11.56 19.22 -2.85
N CYS A 147 -10.67 18.65 -2.04
CA CYS A 147 -10.76 18.73 -0.58
C CYS A 147 -9.42 19.15 -0.01
N SER A 148 -9.41 20.21 0.81
CA SER A 148 -8.24 20.54 1.61
C SER A 148 -7.92 19.37 2.55
N SER A 149 -6.63 19.17 2.85
CA SER A 149 -6.13 18.03 3.62
C SER A 149 -6.81 17.84 4.99
N ASN A 150 -7.51 18.87 5.51
CA ASN A 150 -8.10 18.91 6.84
C ASN A 150 -9.62 19.16 6.88
N GLN A 151 -10.34 19.17 5.74
CA GLN A 151 -11.79 19.43 5.77
C GLN A 151 -12.62 18.31 5.15
N SER A 152 -13.48 17.71 5.99
CA SER A 152 -14.72 17.08 5.55
C SER A 152 -15.70 18.18 5.14
N SER A 153 -15.60 18.68 3.92
CA SER A 153 -16.59 19.64 3.39
C SER A 153 -17.83 18.86 2.96
N GLY A 154 -18.83 18.76 3.84
CA GLY A 154 -20.04 17.95 3.61
C GLY A 154 -19.74 16.44 3.71
N ASN A 155 -20.37 15.63 2.85
CA ASN A 155 -20.20 14.17 2.79
C ASN A 155 -18.87 13.70 2.17
N LYS A 156 -17.99 14.61 1.72
CA LYS A 156 -16.75 14.26 0.99
C LYS A 156 -15.57 14.07 1.94
N THR A 157 -14.69 13.11 1.64
CA THR A 157 -13.49 12.80 2.45
C THR A 157 -12.21 12.94 1.63
N SER A 158 -11.21 13.66 2.16
CA SER A 158 -9.90 13.77 1.51
C SER A 158 -9.18 12.41 1.50
N ILE A 159 -8.33 12.18 0.49
CA ILE A 159 -7.50 10.96 0.44
C ILE A 159 -6.63 10.85 1.70
N TYR A 160 -6.06 11.97 2.15
CA TYR A 160 -5.21 11.99 3.34
C TYR A 160 -5.95 11.51 4.60
N THR A 161 -7.17 12.02 4.85
CA THR A 161 -8.00 11.61 5.99
C THR A 161 -8.39 10.13 5.93
N ALA A 162 -8.71 9.63 4.73
CA ALA A 162 -9.02 8.21 4.55
C ALA A 162 -7.79 7.32 4.82
N LEU A 163 -6.62 7.70 4.31
CA LEU A 163 -5.37 6.98 4.57
C LEU A 163 -4.96 7.05 6.05
N GLU A 164 -5.20 8.16 6.74
CA GLU A 164 -4.97 8.26 8.18
C GLU A 164 -5.90 7.31 8.97
N THR A 165 -7.17 7.22 8.57
CA THR A 165 -8.12 6.27 9.18
C THR A 165 -7.69 4.83 8.94
N ALA A 166 -7.24 4.51 7.72
CA ALA A 166 -6.70 3.21 7.37
C ALA A 166 -5.44 2.87 8.19
N GLN A 167 -4.53 3.84 8.37
CA GLN A 167 -3.34 3.70 9.20
C GLN A 167 -3.71 3.36 10.64
N LYS A 168 -4.61 4.14 11.26
CA LYS A 168 -5.09 3.91 12.63
C LYS A 168 -5.70 2.52 12.80
N LEU A 169 -6.48 2.04 11.84
CA LEU A 169 -7.06 0.70 11.87
C LEU A 169 -5.97 -0.38 11.83
N MET A 170 -5.04 -0.30 10.87
CA MET A 170 -3.97 -1.29 10.71
C MET A 170 -3.02 -1.29 11.91
N ASP A 171 -2.68 -0.13 12.46
CA ASP A 171 -1.87 -0.01 13.67
C ASP A 171 -2.57 -0.63 14.89
N LEU A 172 -3.87 -0.38 15.06
CA LEU A 172 -4.63 -0.96 16.16
C LEU A 172 -4.68 -2.50 16.05
N ILE A 173 -4.84 -3.06 14.85
CA ILE A 173 -4.79 -4.51 14.60
C ILE A 173 -3.42 -5.09 14.99
N GLU A 174 -2.33 -4.42 14.58
CA GLU A 174 -0.97 -4.85 14.92
C GLU A 174 -0.68 -4.80 16.43
N GLN A 175 -1.10 -3.72 17.10
CA GLN A 175 -0.83 -3.48 18.52
C GLN A 175 -1.64 -4.38 19.44
N THR A 176 -2.85 -4.76 19.02
CA THR A 176 -3.77 -5.57 19.84
C THR A 176 -3.24 -6.99 20.07
N LYS A 177 -2.29 -7.47 19.24
CA LYS A 177 -1.68 -8.81 19.34
C LYS A 177 -2.74 -9.89 19.55
N VAL A 178 -3.81 -9.83 18.75
CA VAL A 178 -4.83 -10.88 18.68
C VAL A 178 -4.62 -11.68 17.41
N SER A 179 -4.43 -12.98 17.57
CA SER A 179 -4.27 -13.91 16.45
C SER A 179 -5.57 -14.04 15.65
N MET A 180 -5.43 -14.15 14.34
CA MET A 180 -6.51 -14.49 13.42
C MET A 180 -6.49 -16.00 13.13
N VAL A 181 -7.66 -16.61 13.15
CA VAL A 181 -7.90 -18.02 12.82
C VAL A 181 -8.43 -18.09 11.40
N TRP A 182 -7.57 -18.35 10.42
CA TRP A 182 -7.97 -18.38 9.00
C TRP A 182 -9.02 -19.44 8.71
N LYS A 183 -9.02 -20.55 9.46
CA LYS A 183 -10.02 -21.60 9.36
C LYS A 183 -11.46 -21.11 9.61
N ASN A 184 -11.65 -19.96 10.26
CA ASN A 184 -12.98 -19.38 10.47
C ASN A 184 -13.52 -18.63 9.25
N ILE A 185 -12.65 -18.32 8.27
CA ILE A 185 -13.01 -17.63 7.04
C ILE A 185 -13.53 -18.67 6.05
N VAL A 186 -14.80 -18.54 5.65
CA VAL A 186 -15.45 -19.44 4.70
C VAL A 186 -15.77 -18.71 3.41
N ILE A 187 -15.06 -19.06 2.34
CA ILE A 187 -15.26 -18.55 1.00
C ILE A 187 -15.34 -19.76 0.06
N ASN A 188 -16.54 -20.00 -0.49
CA ASN A 188 -16.79 -21.14 -1.36
C ASN A 188 -15.86 -21.12 -2.58
N GLY A 189 -15.20 -22.25 -2.84
CA GLY A 189 -14.22 -22.39 -3.92
C GLY A 189 -12.81 -21.93 -3.54
N VAL A 190 -12.61 -21.38 -2.34
CA VAL A 190 -11.30 -20.93 -1.84
C VAL A 190 -10.94 -21.65 -0.54
N SER A 191 -11.75 -21.50 0.51
CA SER A 191 -11.43 -22.05 1.84
C SER A 191 -11.63 -23.57 1.94
N ASN A 192 -12.34 -24.17 0.99
CA ASN A 192 -12.57 -25.61 0.90
C ASN A 192 -11.77 -26.30 -0.23
N ALA A 193 -10.88 -25.56 -0.91
CA ALA A 193 -10.05 -26.07 -2.00
C ALA A 193 -8.62 -26.37 -1.55
N SER A 194 -7.85 -27.05 -2.41
CA SER A 194 -6.41 -27.22 -2.20
C SER A 194 -5.70 -25.87 -2.17
N GLY A 195 -4.82 -25.66 -1.19
CA GLY A 195 -4.14 -24.37 -0.98
C GLY A 195 -4.85 -23.41 -0.03
N ALA A 196 -5.97 -23.81 0.58
CA ALA A 196 -6.64 -23.02 1.60
C ALA A 196 -5.72 -22.71 2.80
N ILE A 197 -5.73 -21.47 3.28
CA ILE A 197 -5.02 -21.05 4.48
C ILE A 197 -5.86 -21.47 5.69
N THR A 198 -5.30 -22.29 6.57
CA THR A 198 -5.99 -22.80 7.77
C THR A 198 -5.22 -22.51 9.06
N SER A 199 -4.08 -21.84 8.95
CA SER A 199 -3.20 -21.51 10.06
C SER A 199 -3.82 -20.47 11.01
N THR A 200 -3.22 -20.37 12.19
CA THR A 200 -3.53 -19.33 13.17
C THR A 200 -2.26 -18.61 13.58
N GLY A 201 -2.35 -17.29 13.68
CA GLY A 201 -1.20 -16.45 13.99
C GLY A 201 -1.58 -14.99 14.08
N TYR A 202 -0.65 -14.15 14.53
CA TYR A 202 -0.86 -12.70 14.55
C TYR A 202 -0.92 -12.16 13.12
N PRO A 203 -1.75 -11.13 12.84
CA PRO A 203 -1.78 -10.44 11.55
C PRO A 203 -0.40 -10.11 11.00
N THR A 204 0.54 -9.67 11.86
CA THR A 204 1.93 -9.34 11.48
C THR A 204 2.77 -10.52 10.99
N GLN A 205 2.30 -11.76 11.13
CA GLN A 205 2.97 -12.94 10.57
C GLN A 205 2.55 -13.21 9.12
N TYR A 206 1.51 -12.54 8.63
CA TYR A 206 1.00 -12.72 7.27
C TYR A 206 1.46 -11.56 6.38
N ALA A 207 2.13 -11.90 5.27
CA ALA A 207 2.65 -10.92 4.33
C ALA A 207 1.55 -9.99 3.77
N VAL A 208 0.33 -10.49 3.59
CA VAL A 208 -0.81 -9.68 3.13
C VAL A 208 -1.06 -8.48 4.05
N PHE A 209 -1.04 -8.66 5.36
CA PHE A 209 -1.23 -7.58 6.32
C PHE A 209 -0.07 -6.59 6.27
N ASN A 210 1.17 -7.10 6.31
CA ASN A 210 2.37 -6.28 6.34
C ASN A 210 2.51 -5.42 5.07
N ASN A 211 2.23 -6.00 3.90
CA ASN A 211 2.32 -5.31 2.62
C ASN A 211 1.26 -4.21 2.50
N ILE A 212 0.00 -4.50 2.86
CA ILE A 212 -1.07 -3.49 2.86
C ILE A 212 -0.71 -2.35 3.82
N LYS A 213 -0.24 -2.68 5.02
CA LYS A 213 0.18 -1.66 6.01
C LYS A 213 1.31 -0.79 5.49
N ALA A 214 2.31 -1.36 4.81
CA ALA A 214 3.44 -0.63 4.26
C ALA A 214 3.08 0.30 3.09
N MET A 215 2.01 0.00 2.33
CA MET A 215 1.55 0.86 1.23
C MET A 215 1.00 2.20 1.72
N ILE A 216 0.40 2.25 2.91
CA ILE A 216 -0.28 3.43 3.44
C ILE A 216 0.68 4.64 3.59
N PRO A 217 1.83 4.55 4.31
CA PRO A 217 2.73 5.68 4.48
C PRO A 217 3.41 6.10 3.17
N ILE A 218 3.72 5.16 2.27
CA ILE A 218 4.27 5.46 0.93
C ILE A 218 3.28 6.32 0.15
N LEU A 219 2.00 5.94 0.18
CA LEU A 219 0.97 6.65 -0.53
C LEU A 219 0.65 8.01 0.11
N GLN A 220 0.73 8.13 1.44
CA GLN A 220 0.63 9.44 2.11
C GLN A 220 1.70 10.41 1.60
N GLN A 221 2.96 9.95 1.46
CA GLN A 221 4.03 10.77 0.89
C GLN A 221 3.75 11.14 -0.58
N ALA A 222 3.25 10.19 -1.38
CA ALA A 222 2.92 10.44 -2.78
C ALA A 222 1.77 11.43 -2.95
N VAL A 223 0.77 11.42 -2.05
CA VAL A 223 -0.30 12.42 -2.01
C VAL A 223 0.27 13.80 -1.71
N THR A 224 1.15 13.94 -0.72
CA THR A 224 1.81 15.22 -0.40
C THR A 224 2.62 15.75 -1.58
N LEU A 225 3.40 14.89 -2.25
CA LEU A 225 4.17 15.29 -3.44
C LEU A 225 3.27 15.75 -4.59
N SER A 226 2.09 15.14 -4.74
CA SER A 226 1.12 15.47 -5.80
C SER A 226 0.28 16.71 -5.53
N GLN A 227 0.44 17.32 -4.35
CA GLN A 227 -0.21 18.59 -3.95
C GLN A 227 0.76 19.78 -3.98
N SER A 228 2.06 19.53 -4.16
CA SER A 228 3.12 20.56 -4.25
C SER A 228 3.23 21.11 -5.67
#